data_AF-A0A0L7KYR8-F1
#
_entry.id   AF-A0A0L7KYR8-F1
#
_cell.length_a   1.000
_cell.length_b   1.000
_cell.length_c   1.000
_cell.angle_alpha   90.00
_cell.angle_beta   90.00
_cell.angle_gamma   90.00
#
_symmetry.space_group_name_H-M   'P 1'
#
loop_
_entity.id
_entity.type
_entity.pdbx_description
1 polymer ?
#
loop_
_entity_poly.entity_id
_entity_poly.type
_entity_poly.pdbx_seq_one_letter_code
_entity_poly.pdbx_strand_id
1 'polypeptide(L)'
;MRRQLIGLPTLIEDVKSIKDELKDLKSSCDFMNGRLDDFTTRVADMENRVIGMEQFQDTVASLEMSKEPDLNNVEIKGIPLKKDENLFSIVEAISKATSYSFPEAQINYLHRVPLHGSKEKAIVVSFINRYIKEEFVASARACKTLSAADVGFSGVSQRISVNDHLNLAYKNLLNKVKALVKERKFSYVWVKYGKIHVRKNDSAPAFIVGREADLNKIAYT
;
A
#
# COMPACT_ATOMS: atom_id res chain seq x y z
N MET A 1 7.45 -73.00 51.05
CA MET A 1 6.86 -72.94 49.69
C MET A 1 5.40 -72.46 49.65
N ARG A 2 4.44 -73.00 50.43
CA ARG A 2 3.01 -72.59 50.31
C ARG A 2 2.69 -71.10 50.56
N ARG A 3 3.45 -70.39 51.42
CA ARG A 3 3.27 -68.94 51.64
C ARG A 3 3.75 -68.04 50.49
N GLN A 4 4.59 -68.54 49.59
CA GLN A 4 5.11 -67.77 48.45
C GLN A 4 4.15 -67.72 47.23
N LEU A 5 3.08 -68.51 47.24
CA LEU A 5 2.14 -68.64 46.10
C LEU A 5 0.82 -67.87 46.31
N ILE A 6 0.63 -67.19 47.45
CA ILE A 6 -0.64 -66.54 47.80
C ILE A 6 -0.90 -65.26 46.96
N GLY A 7 0.15 -64.56 46.52
CA GLY A 7 0.04 -63.35 45.69
C GLY A 7 -0.04 -63.61 44.18
N LEU A 8 0.09 -64.86 43.74
CA LEU A 8 0.10 -65.22 42.31
C LEU A 8 -1.22 -64.84 41.59
N PRO A 9 -2.41 -65.05 42.18
CA PRO A 9 -3.68 -64.66 41.56
C PRO A 9 -3.78 -63.15 41.34
N THR A 10 -3.37 -62.35 42.33
CA THR A 10 -3.35 -60.88 42.25
C THR A 10 -2.39 -60.41 41.16
N LEU A 11 -1.19 -61.00 41.07
CA LEU A 11 -0.23 -60.67 40.02
C LEU A 11 -0.75 -61.00 38.61
N ILE A 12 -1.52 -62.08 38.45
CA ILE A 12 -2.16 -62.44 37.18
C ILE A 12 -3.23 -61.41 36.79
N GLU A 13 -3.96 -60.88 37.76
CA GLU A 13 -4.97 -59.83 37.56
C GLU A 13 -4.31 -58.50 37.16
N ASP A 14 -3.26 -58.08 37.86
CA ASP A 14 -2.48 -56.89 37.52
C ASP A 14 -1.88 -56.98 36.11
N VAL A 15 -1.30 -58.13 35.75
CA VAL A 15 -0.75 -58.37 34.40
C VAL A 15 -1.84 -58.31 33.32
N LYS A 16 -3.06 -58.77 33.62
CA LYS A 16 -4.21 -58.60 32.72
C LYS A 16 -4.59 -57.13 32.56
N SER A 17 -4.69 -56.38 33.66
CA SER A 17 -5.00 -54.95 33.64
C SER A 17 -3.98 -54.16 32.81
N ILE A 18 -2.68 -54.40 33.04
CA ILE A 18 -1.59 -53.78 32.28
C ILE A 18 -1.68 -54.13 30.79
N LYS A 19 -2.00 -55.39 30.46
CA LYS A 19 -2.17 -55.82 29.07
C LYS A 19 -3.32 -55.07 28.38
N ASP A 20 -4.42 -54.84 29.08
CA ASP A 20 -5.58 -54.13 28.53
C ASP A 20 -5.26 -52.63 28.37
N GLU A 21 -4.61 -51.99 29.34
CA GLU A 21 -4.12 -50.60 29.22
C GLU A 21 -3.10 -50.44 28.07
N LEU A 22 -2.19 -51.40 27.89
CA LEU A 22 -1.24 -51.40 26.77
C LEU A 22 -1.95 -51.52 25.42
N LYS A 23 -3.07 -52.25 25.35
CA LYS A 23 -3.89 -52.37 24.15
C LYS A 23 -4.58 -51.03 23.84
N ASP A 24 -5.14 -50.37 24.84
CA ASP A 24 -5.80 -49.07 24.68
C ASP A 24 -4.80 -47.96 24.32
N LEU A 25 -3.61 -47.99 24.92
CA LEU A 25 -2.51 -47.08 24.58
C LEU A 25 -2.04 -47.31 23.13
N LYS A 26 -1.93 -48.57 22.69
CA LYS A 26 -1.60 -48.89 21.29
C LYS A 26 -2.64 -48.31 20.33
N SER A 27 -3.93 -48.52 20.59
CA SER A 27 -5.00 -47.95 19.77
C SER A 27 -4.97 -46.42 19.75
N SER A 28 -4.66 -45.78 20.88
CA SER A 28 -4.51 -44.31 20.95
C SER A 28 -3.30 -43.82 20.13
N CYS A 29 -2.19 -44.56 20.15
CA CYS A 29 -1.00 -44.26 19.36
C CYS A 29 -1.27 -44.39 17.86
N ASP A 30 -1.95 -45.45 17.43
CA ASP A 30 -2.34 -45.66 16.04
C ASP A 30 -3.27 -44.52 15.54
N PHE A 31 -4.22 -44.10 16.38
CA PHE A 31 -5.09 -42.96 16.07
C PHE A 31 -4.31 -41.62 15.99
N MET A 32 -3.37 -41.39 16.91
CA MET A 32 -2.51 -40.21 16.89
C MET A 32 -1.63 -40.16 15.65
N ASN A 33 -1.06 -41.30 15.22
CA ASN A 33 -0.27 -41.37 14.00
C ASN A 33 -1.11 -41.00 12.77
N GLY A 34 -2.33 -41.52 12.66
CA GLY A 34 -3.25 -41.11 11.59
C GLY A 34 -3.54 -39.61 11.60
N ARG A 35 -3.75 -39.01 12.77
CA ARG A 35 -3.92 -37.55 12.89
C ARG A 35 -2.66 -36.76 12.55
N LEU A 36 -1.47 -37.29 12.84
CA LEU A 36 -0.20 -36.67 12.47
C LEU A 36 0.02 -36.71 10.96
N ASP A 37 -0.34 -37.79 10.30
CA ASP A 37 -0.29 -37.91 8.84
C ASP A 37 -1.27 -36.92 8.17
N ASP A 38 -2.49 -36.81 8.70
CA ASP A 38 -3.48 -35.83 8.25
C ASP A 38 -2.97 -34.40 8.42
N PHE A 39 -2.36 -34.08 9.56
CA PHE A 39 -1.78 -32.75 9.79
C PHE A 39 -0.59 -32.48 8.88
N THR A 40 0.27 -33.47 8.64
CA THR A 40 1.39 -33.36 7.70
C THR A 40 0.89 -33.02 6.30
N THR A 41 -0.16 -33.71 5.84
CA THR A 41 -0.80 -33.46 4.55
C THR A 41 -1.39 -32.04 4.47
N ARG A 42 -2.06 -31.59 5.54
CA ARG A 42 -2.65 -30.25 5.60
C ARG A 42 -1.60 -29.15 5.63
N VAL A 43 -0.49 -29.35 6.32
CA VAL A 43 0.63 -28.40 6.36
C VAL A 43 1.25 -28.27 4.97
N ALA A 44 1.50 -29.39 4.27
CA ALA A 44 2.01 -29.36 2.90
C ALA A 44 1.06 -28.64 1.93
N ASP A 45 -0.26 -28.83 2.04
CA ASP A 45 -1.24 -28.07 1.24
C ASP A 45 -1.17 -26.56 1.56
N MET A 46 -1.11 -26.20 2.84
CA MET A 46 -0.99 -24.80 3.25
C MET A 46 0.29 -24.15 2.74
N GLU A 47 1.43 -24.83 2.80
CA GLU A 47 2.70 -24.35 2.27
C GLU A 47 2.61 -24.09 0.76
N ASN A 48 2.04 -25.03 0.00
CA ASN A 48 1.83 -24.85 -1.44
C ASN A 48 0.91 -23.66 -1.77
N ARG A 49 -0.14 -23.46 -0.97
CA ARG A 49 -1.05 -22.32 -1.13
C ARG A 49 -0.38 -21.00 -0.80
N VAL A 50 0.50 -20.96 0.21
CA VAL A 50 1.28 -19.77 0.56
C VAL A 50 2.22 -19.41 -0.60
N ILE A 51 2.95 -20.38 -1.15
CA ILE A 51 3.81 -20.17 -2.32
C ILE A 51 3.00 -19.62 -3.51
N GLY A 52 1.82 -20.20 -3.77
CA GLY A 52 0.93 -19.70 -4.83
C GLY A 52 0.44 -18.27 -4.58
N MET A 53 0.15 -17.90 -3.33
CA MET A 53 -0.24 -16.54 -2.96
C MET A 53 0.91 -15.53 -3.15
N GLU A 54 2.14 -15.91 -2.78
CA GLU A 54 3.32 -15.08 -3.00
C GLU A 54 3.56 -14.80 -4.49
N GLN A 55 3.49 -15.85 -5.33
CA GLN A 55 3.60 -15.70 -6.79
C GLN A 55 2.49 -14.82 -7.39
N PHE A 56 1.26 -14.96 -6.88
CA PHE A 56 0.15 -14.11 -7.31
C PHE A 56 0.36 -12.65 -6.90
N GLN A 57 0.84 -12.42 -5.67
CA GLN A 57 1.15 -11.08 -5.17
C GLN A 57 2.25 -10.40 -5.99
N ASP A 58 3.29 -11.14 -6.37
CA ASP A 58 4.34 -10.65 -7.29
C ASP A 58 3.77 -10.31 -8.67
N THR A 59 2.89 -11.16 -9.20
CA THR A 59 2.21 -10.90 -10.47
C THR A 59 1.37 -9.62 -10.41
N VAL A 60 0.57 -9.44 -9.35
CA VAL A 60 -0.23 -8.23 -9.13
C VAL A 60 0.67 -7.00 -9.03
N ALA A 61 1.75 -7.05 -8.24
CA ALA A 61 2.69 -5.94 -8.10
C ALA A 61 3.34 -5.57 -9.45
N SER A 62 3.69 -6.56 -10.27
CA SER A 62 4.26 -6.34 -11.60
C SER A 62 3.24 -5.69 -12.56
N LEU A 63 1.97 -6.09 -12.49
CA LEU A 63 0.90 -5.51 -13.29
C LEU A 63 0.55 -4.09 -12.85
N GLU A 64 0.60 -3.78 -11.56
CA GLU A 64 0.40 -2.41 -11.06
C GLU A 64 1.54 -1.49 -11.49
N MET A 65 2.77 -2.00 -11.55
CA MET A 65 3.93 -1.27 -12.08
C MET A 65 3.86 -1.06 -13.60
N SER A 66 3.30 -2.02 -14.35
CA SER A 66 3.16 -1.91 -15.81
C SER A 66 2.04 -0.95 -16.22
N LYS A 67 1.03 -0.77 -15.36
CA LYS A 67 0.03 0.29 -15.53
C LYS A 67 0.69 1.65 -15.34
N GLU A 68 0.83 2.41 -16.42
CA GLU A 68 1.26 3.79 -16.32
C GLU A 68 0.30 4.59 -15.41
N PRO A 69 0.81 5.56 -14.64
CA PRO A 69 -0.05 6.49 -13.90
C PRO A 69 -1.07 7.13 -14.85
N ASP A 70 -2.28 7.42 -14.37
CA ASP A 70 -3.23 8.17 -15.18
C ASP A 70 -2.70 9.60 -15.37
N LEU A 71 -2.10 9.82 -16.54
CA LEU A 71 -1.37 11.03 -16.86
C LEU A 71 -2.28 12.25 -17.01
N ASN A 72 -3.60 12.07 -16.99
CA ASN A 72 -4.57 13.16 -17.06
C ASN A 72 -5.21 13.47 -15.70
N ASN A 73 -4.87 12.71 -14.65
CA ASN A 73 -5.48 12.88 -13.34
C ASN A 73 -4.59 13.66 -12.38
N VAL A 74 -5.25 14.44 -11.52
CA VAL A 74 -4.66 15.22 -10.44
C VAL A 74 -5.25 14.76 -9.13
N GLU A 75 -4.40 14.62 -8.11
CA GLU A 75 -4.77 14.38 -6.73
C GLU A 75 -4.61 15.68 -5.92
N ILE A 76 -5.71 16.16 -5.34
CA ILE A 76 -5.76 17.35 -4.50
C ILE A 76 -6.00 16.94 -3.05
N LYS A 77 -5.09 17.34 -2.15
CA LYS A 77 -5.17 17.05 -0.70
C LYS A 77 -5.28 18.33 0.10
N GLY A 78 -5.70 18.21 1.34
CA GLY A 78 -5.81 19.34 2.28
C GLY A 78 -7.13 20.08 2.23
N ILE A 79 -8.18 19.47 1.65
CA ILE A 79 -9.51 20.04 1.55
C ILE A 79 -10.42 19.29 2.52
N PRO A 80 -10.94 19.94 3.58
CA PRO A 80 -11.86 19.32 4.51
C PRO A 80 -13.13 18.81 3.82
N LEU A 81 -13.80 17.84 4.43
CA LEU A 81 -15.09 17.35 3.95
C LEU A 81 -16.21 18.32 4.35
N LYS A 82 -17.07 18.67 3.40
CA LYS A 82 -18.29 19.45 3.64
C LYS A 82 -19.49 18.69 3.11
N LYS A 83 -20.59 18.72 3.86
CA LYS A 83 -21.88 18.17 3.40
C LYS A 83 -22.36 18.96 2.19
N ASP A 84 -22.87 18.27 1.19
CA ASP A 84 -23.42 18.86 -0.05
C ASP A 84 -22.40 19.77 -0.77
N GLU A 85 -21.12 19.36 -0.75
CA GLU A 85 -20.05 20.09 -1.43
C GLU A 85 -20.15 20.01 -2.95
N ASN A 86 -19.85 21.13 -3.62
CA ASN A 86 -19.65 21.16 -5.06
C ASN A 86 -18.15 21.10 -5.37
N LEU A 87 -17.69 19.94 -5.85
CA LEU A 87 -16.27 19.73 -6.18
C LEU A 87 -15.79 20.62 -7.34
N PHE A 88 -16.67 20.96 -8.30
CA PHE A 88 -16.32 21.90 -9.37
C PHE A 88 -16.03 23.29 -8.81
N SER A 89 -16.89 23.80 -7.93
CA SER A 89 -16.67 25.12 -7.29
C SER A 89 -15.37 25.16 -6.48
N ILE A 90 -14.99 24.05 -5.84
CA ILE A 90 -13.71 23.94 -5.13
C ILE A 90 -12.54 24.02 -6.12
N VAL A 91 -12.58 23.25 -7.22
CA VAL A 91 -11.53 23.28 -8.24
C VAL A 91 -11.43 24.65 -8.91
N GLU A 92 -12.56 25.30 -9.18
CA GLU A 92 -12.62 26.65 -9.71
C GLU A 92 -12.02 27.67 -8.73
N ALA A 93 -12.28 27.54 -7.43
CA ALA A 93 -11.66 28.39 -6.41
C ALA A 93 -10.14 28.19 -6.35
N ILE A 94 -9.64 26.96 -6.50
CA ILE A 94 -8.20 26.69 -6.61
C ILE A 94 -7.63 27.38 -7.85
N SER A 95 -8.27 27.21 -9.00
CA SER A 95 -7.89 27.85 -10.27
C SER A 95 -7.78 29.37 -10.15
N LYS A 96 -8.74 30.01 -9.47
CA LYS A 96 -8.71 31.44 -9.16
C LYS A 96 -7.55 31.81 -8.22
N ALA A 97 -7.36 31.05 -7.13
CA ALA A 97 -6.30 31.27 -6.15
C ALA A 97 -4.88 31.05 -6.72
N THR A 98 -4.74 30.27 -7.79
CA THR A 98 -3.46 30.00 -8.47
C THR A 98 -3.27 30.82 -9.74
N SER A 99 -4.19 31.74 -10.05
CA SER A 99 -4.17 32.60 -11.25
C SER A 99 -4.08 31.82 -12.56
N TYR A 100 -4.64 30.60 -12.62
CA TYR A 100 -4.67 29.78 -13.83
C TYR A 100 -6.09 29.29 -14.09
N SER A 101 -6.74 29.86 -15.11
CA SER A 101 -8.12 29.54 -15.50
C SER A 101 -8.16 28.59 -16.70
N PHE A 102 -9.15 27.70 -16.70
CA PHE A 102 -9.45 26.79 -17.81
C PHE A 102 -10.96 26.56 -17.91
N PRO A 103 -11.49 26.23 -19.11
CA PRO A 103 -12.92 25.95 -19.28
C PRO A 103 -13.36 24.71 -18.50
N GLU A 104 -14.54 24.76 -17.89
CA GLU A 104 -15.13 23.62 -17.15
C GLU A 104 -15.20 22.34 -17.99
N ALA A 105 -15.47 22.47 -19.30
CA ALA A 105 -15.49 21.37 -20.26
C ALA A 105 -14.16 20.61 -20.38
N GLN A 106 -13.07 21.09 -19.78
CA GLN A 106 -11.80 20.38 -19.71
C GLN A 106 -11.72 19.36 -18.58
N ILE A 107 -12.70 19.35 -17.68
CA ILE A 107 -12.85 18.33 -16.65
C ILE A 107 -13.74 17.20 -17.20
N ASN A 108 -13.21 15.98 -17.19
CA ASN A 108 -13.96 14.78 -17.52
C ASN A 108 -14.84 14.33 -16.35
N TYR A 109 -14.24 14.17 -15.17
CA TYR A 109 -14.95 13.84 -13.94
C TYR A 109 -14.15 14.25 -12.70
N LEU A 110 -14.83 14.33 -11.57
CA LEU A 110 -14.23 14.60 -10.27
C LEU A 110 -14.93 13.83 -9.16
N HIS A 111 -14.15 13.33 -8.21
CA HIS A 111 -14.67 12.53 -7.10
C HIS A 111 -13.71 12.56 -5.90
N ARG A 112 -14.24 12.24 -4.71
CA ARG A 112 -13.44 12.07 -3.50
C ARG A 112 -12.90 10.64 -3.43
N VAL A 113 -11.62 10.49 -3.09
CA VAL A 113 -10.97 9.19 -2.84
C VAL A 113 -10.46 9.11 -1.40
N PRO A 114 -10.61 7.96 -0.72
CA PRO A 114 -10.10 7.78 0.63
C PRO A 114 -8.57 7.89 0.65
N LEU A 115 -8.05 8.54 1.69
CA LEU A 115 -6.63 8.50 2.00
C LEU A 115 -6.36 7.35 2.97
N HIS A 116 -5.35 6.53 2.68
CA HIS A 116 -5.00 5.39 3.51
C HIS A 116 -4.70 5.85 4.95
N GLY A 117 -5.36 5.23 5.93
CA GLY A 117 -5.18 5.53 7.35
C GLY A 117 -5.71 6.91 7.80
N SER A 118 -6.52 7.60 6.99
CA SER A 118 -7.09 8.90 7.33
C SER A 118 -8.61 8.95 7.14
N LYS A 119 -9.28 9.75 7.96
CA LYS A 119 -10.70 10.11 7.76
C LYS A 119 -10.88 11.16 6.66
N GLU A 120 -9.80 11.82 6.25
CA GLU A 120 -9.79 12.76 5.14
C GLU A 120 -9.89 12.03 3.79
N LYS A 121 -10.42 12.73 2.80
CA LYS A 121 -10.49 12.25 1.42
C LYS A 121 -9.84 13.26 0.50
N ALA A 122 -9.01 12.81 -0.43
CA ALA A 122 -8.50 13.66 -1.50
C ALA A 122 -9.57 13.86 -2.57
N ILE A 123 -9.45 14.91 -3.37
CA ILE A 123 -10.22 15.07 -4.60
C ILE A 123 -9.34 14.59 -5.75
N VAL A 124 -9.87 13.70 -6.59
CA VAL A 124 -9.28 13.37 -7.88
C VAL A 124 -10.03 14.12 -8.96
N VAL A 125 -9.29 14.83 -9.81
CA VAL A 125 -9.82 15.53 -10.99
C VAL A 125 -9.21 14.89 -12.23
N SER A 126 -10.05 14.43 -13.14
CA SER A 126 -9.63 13.92 -14.44
C SER A 126 -9.82 14.99 -15.50
N PHE A 127 -8.76 15.33 -16.22
CA PHE A 127 -8.80 16.31 -17.31
C PHE A 127 -8.91 15.61 -18.66
N ILE A 128 -9.54 16.27 -19.64
CA ILE A 128 -9.54 15.81 -21.03
C ILE A 128 -8.17 16.05 -21.66
N ASN A 129 -7.61 17.25 -21.44
CA ASN A 129 -6.33 17.66 -22.02
C ASN A 129 -5.21 17.62 -20.98
N ARG A 130 -4.18 16.82 -21.26
CA ARG A 130 -2.98 16.68 -20.42
C ARG A 130 -2.24 18.00 -20.21
N TYR A 131 -2.13 18.83 -21.24
CA TYR A 131 -1.39 20.10 -21.14
C TYR A 131 -2.07 21.06 -20.15
N ILE A 132 -3.40 21.13 -20.17
CA ILE A 132 -4.17 21.93 -19.21
C ILE A 132 -3.97 21.42 -17.79
N LYS A 133 -3.99 20.10 -17.62
CA LYS A 133 -3.66 19.48 -16.34
C LYS A 133 -2.28 19.90 -15.83
N GLU A 134 -1.26 19.85 -16.69
CA GLU A 134 0.12 20.17 -16.30
C GLU A 134 0.30 21.63 -15.91
N GLU A 135 -0.32 22.57 -16.63
CA GLU A 135 -0.33 23.99 -16.27
C GLU A 135 -1.10 24.25 -14.97
N PHE A 136 -2.21 23.54 -14.72
CA PHE A 136 -2.93 23.61 -13.46
C PHE A 136 -2.06 23.11 -12.28
N VAL A 137 -1.38 21.98 -12.43
CA VAL A 137 -0.46 21.47 -11.40
C VAL A 137 0.72 22.42 -11.19
N ALA A 138 1.29 22.98 -12.27
CA ALA A 138 2.42 23.89 -12.20
C ALA A 138 2.07 25.20 -11.48
N SER A 139 0.94 25.82 -11.84
CA SER A 139 0.44 27.05 -11.19
C SER A 139 0.15 26.82 -9.71
N ALA A 140 -0.50 25.71 -9.36
CA ALA A 140 -0.74 25.36 -7.95
C ALA A 140 0.54 25.11 -7.16
N ARG A 141 1.57 24.49 -7.75
CA ARG A 141 2.88 24.30 -7.09
C ARG A 141 3.66 25.60 -6.94
N ALA A 142 3.48 26.56 -7.85
CA ALA A 142 4.06 27.89 -7.75
C ALA A 142 3.40 28.70 -6.62
N CYS A 143 2.09 28.53 -6.40
CA CYS A 143 1.36 29.12 -5.29
C CYS A 143 1.70 28.45 -3.95
N LYS A 144 2.62 29.04 -3.18
CA LYS A 144 3.07 28.48 -1.89
C LYS A 144 2.07 28.66 -0.75
N THR A 145 1.14 29.59 -0.90
CA THR A 145 0.18 30.01 0.13
C THR A 145 -1.19 29.34 0.02
N LEU A 146 -1.43 28.51 -1.01
CA LEU A 146 -2.71 27.88 -1.25
C LEU A 146 -3.18 27.02 -0.04
N SER A 147 -4.37 27.33 0.47
CA SER A 147 -4.93 26.80 1.70
C SER A 147 -6.44 26.55 1.59
N ALA A 148 -7.00 25.81 2.55
CA ALA A 148 -8.43 25.54 2.62
C ALA A 148 -9.29 26.82 2.73
N ALA A 149 -8.76 27.87 3.35
CA ALA A 149 -9.43 29.18 3.43
C ALA A 149 -9.67 29.80 2.04
N ASP A 150 -8.74 29.63 1.10
CA ASP A 150 -8.83 30.17 -0.27
C ASP A 150 -9.96 29.52 -1.09
N VAL A 151 -10.44 28.36 -0.65
CA VAL A 151 -11.51 27.59 -1.30
C VAL A 151 -12.79 27.53 -0.47
N GLY A 152 -12.98 28.50 0.43
CA GLY A 152 -14.23 28.72 1.16
C GLY A 152 -14.34 28.00 2.51
N PHE A 153 -13.25 27.48 3.06
CA PHE A 153 -13.22 26.93 4.42
C PHE A 153 -12.60 27.94 5.40
N SER A 154 -13.37 28.96 5.75
CA SER A 154 -12.95 30.00 6.69
C SER A 154 -12.51 29.42 8.03
N GLY A 155 -11.44 29.97 8.61
CA GLY A 155 -10.89 29.50 9.89
C GLY A 155 -10.03 28.23 9.80
N VAL A 156 -9.90 27.62 8.61
CA VAL A 156 -9.05 26.45 8.37
C VAL A 156 -7.85 26.85 7.52
N SER A 157 -6.64 26.83 8.12
CA SER A 157 -5.38 27.16 7.44
C SER A 157 -4.64 25.93 6.89
N GLN A 158 -5.34 24.80 6.75
CA GLN A 158 -4.76 23.58 6.19
C GLN A 158 -4.27 23.83 4.77
N ARG A 159 -2.99 23.53 4.52
CA ARG A 159 -2.37 23.73 3.21
C ARG A 159 -2.97 22.77 2.18
N ILE A 160 -3.30 23.28 1.00
CA ILE A 160 -3.73 22.46 -0.12
C ILE A 160 -2.50 22.05 -0.94
N SER A 161 -2.47 20.78 -1.36
CA SER A 161 -1.45 20.29 -2.29
C SER A 161 -2.12 19.73 -3.54
N VAL A 162 -1.66 20.17 -4.71
CA VAL A 162 -2.11 19.70 -6.02
C VAL A 162 -0.96 18.94 -6.69
N ASN A 163 -1.16 17.66 -6.96
CA ASN A 163 -0.11 16.79 -7.50
C ASN A 163 -0.64 15.84 -8.57
N ASP A 164 0.25 15.28 -9.39
CA ASP A 164 -0.08 14.16 -10.26
C ASP A 164 -0.70 13.00 -9.46
N HIS A 165 -1.75 12.39 -10.00
CA HIS A 165 -2.35 11.20 -9.40
C HIS A 165 -1.53 9.95 -9.76
N LEU A 166 -0.71 9.49 -8.81
CA LEU A 166 0.09 8.28 -8.94
C LEU A 166 -0.67 7.04 -8.45
N ASN A 167 -0.44 5.90 -9.11
CA ASN A 167 -0.90 4.60 -8.61
C ASN A 167 -0.11 4.19 -7.34
N LEU A 168 -0.56 3.11 -6.68
CA LEU A 168 0.02 2.67 -5.40
C LEU A 168 1.51 2.34 -5.53
N ALA A 169 1.90 1.64 -6.59
CA ALA A 169 3.27 1.22 -6.81
C ALA A 169 4.21 2.42 -7.03
N TYR A 170 3.81 3.42 -7.82
CA TYR A 170 4.55 4.68 -8.00
C TYR A 170 4.56 5.55 -6.74
N LYS A 171 3.48 5.55 -5.93
CA LYS A 171 3.46 6.21 -4.62
C LYS A 171 4.49 5.58 -3.67
N ASN A 172 4.56 4.25 -3.64
CA ASN A 172 5.55 3.51 -2.85
C ASN A 172 6.98 3.81 -3.32
N LEU A 173 7.22 3.78 -4.63
CA LEU A 173 8.50 4.15 -5.22
C LEU A 173 8.90 5.59 -4.86
N LEU A 174 7.98 6.56 -4.97
CA LEU A 174 8.23 7.95 -4.59
C LEU A 174 8.59 8.10 -3.11
N ASN A 175 7.96 7.33 -2.22
CA ASN A 175 8.30 7.34 -0.80
C ASN A 175 9.72 6.80 -0.56
N LYS A 176 10.10 5.69 -1.20
CA LYS A 176 11.47 5.14 -1.17
C LYS A 176 12.48 6.16 -1.71
N VAL A 177 12.20 6.81 -2.84
CA VAL A 177 13.04 7.86 -3.42
C VAL A 177 13.22 9.03 -2.46
N LYS A 178 12.14 9.55 -1.86
CA LYS A 178 12.20 10.66 -0.91
C LYS A 178 13.06 10.32 0.32
N ALA A 179 12.94 9.10 0.84
CA ALA A 179 13.76 8.63 1.95
C ALA A 179 15.26 8.62 1.59
N LEU A 180 15.62 8.01 0.45
CA LEU A 180 17.01 7.95 -0.02
C LEU A 180 17.57 9.33 -0.39
N VAL A 181 16.79 10.19 -1.04
CA VAL A 181 17.18 11.57 -1.38
C VAL A 181 17.53 12.35 -0.11
N LYS A 182 16.74 12.19 0.96
CA LYS A 182 17.02 12.81 2.26
C LYS A 182 18.29 12.23 2.88
N GLU A 183 18.46 10.92 2.87
CA GLU A 183 19.63 10.23 3.42
C GLU A 183 20.94 10.60 2.71
N ARG A 184 20.90 10.65 1.37
CA ARG A 184 22.04 10.96 0.49
C ARG A 184 22.21 12.45 0.21
N LYS A 185 21.41 13.31 0.86
CA LYS A 185 21.47 14.78 0.76
C LYS A 185 21.34 15.32 -0.67
N PHE A 186 20.47 14.70 -1.47
CA PHE A 186 20.05 15.25 -2.75
C PHE A 186 19.10 16.44 -2.52
N SER A 187 19.19 17.45 -3.38
CA SER A 187 18.49 18.72 -3.16
C SER A 187 17.03 18.69 -3.64
N TYR A 188 16.71 17.89 -4.67
CA TYR A 188 15.41 17.96 -5.33
C TYR A 188 14.82 16.60 -5.68
N VAL A 189 13.53 16.47 -5.39
CA VAL A 189 12.67 15.39 -5.87
C VAL A 189 11.29 15.96 -6.23
N TRP A 190 10.80 15.68 -7.43
CA TRP A 190 9.48 16.11 -7.87
C TRP A 190 8.86 15.11 -8.83
N VAL A 191 7.56 15.23 -9.05
CA VAL A 191 6.82 14.41 -10.02
C VAL A 191 6.39 15.31 -11.16
N LYS A 192 6.60 14.89 -12.41
CA LYS A 192 6.11 15.60 -13.60
C LYS A 192 5.82 14.60 -14.70
N TYR A 193 4.67 14.72 -15.36
CA TYR A 193 4.20 13.74 -16.35
C TYR A 193 4.15 12.31 -15.79
N GLY A 194 3.70 12.16 -14.53
CA GLY A 194 3.67 10.86 -13.82
C GLY A 194 5.04 10.25 -13.50
N LYS A 195 6.15 10.90 -13.87
CA LYS A 195 7.52 10.41 -13.66
C LYS A 195 8.15 11.07 -12.45
N ILE A 196 8.92 10.29 -11.69
CA ILE A 196 9.66 10.78 -10.52
C ILE A 196 11.02 11.29 -11.01
N HIS A 197 11.28 12.57 -10.82
CA HIS A 197 12.52 13.23 -11.16
C HIS A 197 13.33 13.50 -9.90
N VAL A 198 14.63 13.29 -9.99
CA VAL A 198 15.59 13.50 -8.91
C VAL A 198 16.76 14.32 -9.44
N ARG A 199 17.24 15.26 -8.62
CA ARG A 199 18.41 16.08 -8.95
C ARG A 199 19.25 16.32 -7.69
N LYS A 200 20.56 16.07 -7.78
CA LYS A 200 21.50 16.15 -6.65
C LYS A 200 21.67 17.58 -6.15
N ASN A 201 21.93 18.52 -7.05
CA ASN A 201 22.14 19.95 -6.77
C ASN A 201 21.89 20.76 -8.06
N ASP A 202 22.03 22.08 -7.99
CA ASP A 202 21.76 22.99 -9.11
C ASP A 202 22.71 22.83 -10.31
N SER A 203 23.85 22.17 -10.13
CA SER A 203 24.83 21.93 -11.20
C SER A 203 24.68 20.57 -11.86
N ALA A 204 24.04 19.61 -11.19
CA ALA A 204 23.83 18.26 -11.70
C ALA A 204 22.60 18.20 -12.64
N PRO A 205 22.60 17.34 -13.67
CA PRO A 205 21.40 17.06 -14.44
C PRO A 205 20.36 16.30 -13.59
N ALA A 206 19.08 16.49 -13.94
CA ALA A 206 18.01 15.68 -13.37
C ALA A 206 17.96 14.31 -14.06
N PHE A 207 17.57 13.27 -13.32
CA PHE A 207 17.28 11.95 -13.88
C PHE A 207 15.96 11.40 -13.36
N ILE A 208 15.41 10.42 -14.08
CA ILE A 208 14.14 9.78 -13.76
C ILE A 208 14.39 8.46 -13.01
N VAL A 209 13.56 8.22 -11.99
CA VAL A 209 13.42 6.95 -11.29
C VAL A 209 12.07 6.35 -11.67
N GLY A 210 12.07 5.33 -12.52
CA GLY A 210 10.85 4.65 -12.99
C GLY A 210 10.60 3.29 -12.36
N ARG A 211 11.62 2.70 -11.73
CA ARG A 211 11.58 1.35 -11.13
C ARG A 211 12.50 1.27 -9.92
N GLU A 212 12.33 0.23 -9.10
CA GLU A 212 13.17 0.05 -7.90
C GLU A 212 14.66 -0.06 -8.20
N ALA A 213 15.05 -0.72 -9.29
CA ALA A 213 16.47 -0.81 -9.69
C ALA A 213 17.12 0.56 -9.95
N ASP A 214 16.34 1.60 -10.30
CA ASP A 214 16.86 2.95 -10.52
C ASP A 214 17.24 3.65 -9.20
N LEU A 215 16.82 3.13 -8.04
CA LEU A 215 17.24 3.65 -6.72
C LEU A 215 18.76 3.56 -6.53
N ASN A 216 19.42 2.64 -7.21
CA ASN A 216 20.88 2.52 -7.24
C ASN A 216 21.57 3.80 -7.76
N LYS A 217 20.91 4.56 -8.64
CA LYS A 217 21.42 5.86 -9.13
C LYS A 217 21.48 6.93 -8.03
N ILE A 218 20.77 6.73 -6.92
CA ILE A 218 20.82 7.60 -5.74
C ILE A 218 21.76 6.99 -4.69
N ALA A 219 21.75 5.66 -4.55
CA ALA A 219 22.50 4.97 -3.51
C ALA A 219 24.03 5.03 -3.70
N TYR A 220 24.51 5.00 -4.95
CA TYR A 220 25.93 4.91 -5.31
C TYR A 220 26.52 6.22 -5.87
N THR A 221 25.92 7.38 -5.55
CA THR A 221 26.36 8.72 -6.02
C THR A 221 26.64 9.66 -4.86
#